data_AF-A0A0U2YWL3-F1
#
_entry.id   AF-A0A0U2YWL3-F1
#
_cell.length_a   1.000
_cell.length_b   1.000
_cell.length_c   1.000
_cell.angle_alpha   90.00
_cell.angle_beta   90.00
_cell.angle_gamma   90.00
#
_symmetry.space_group_name_H-M   'P 1'
#
loop_
_entity.id
_entity.type
_entity.pdbx_description
1 polymer ?
#
loop_
_entity_poly.entity_id
_entity_poly.type
_entity_poly.pdbx_seq_one_letter_code
_entity_poly.pdbx_strand_id
1 'polypeptide(L)'
;MERHDPRPQKITFGKMRSNGGPTGILISRADYRCSHLVAMSADYWSDAVRLSDIEPQFVCKACGKRGADVRPNFAAAQKGR
;
A
#
# COMPACT_ATOMS: atom_id res chain seq x y z
N MET A 1 -11.70 -11.74 21.12
CA MET A 1 -11.53 -12.50 19.86
C MET A 1 -11.04 -11.53 18.79
N GLU A 2 -9.75 -11.17 18.83
CA GLU A 2 -9.13 -10.43 17.74
C GLU A 2 -9.10 -11.37 16.53
N ARG A 3 -9.88 -11.06 15.50
CA ARG A 3 -9.74 -11.71 14.19
C ARG A 3 -8.44 -11.19 13.59
N HIS A 4 -7.33 -11.82 13.99
CA HIS A 4 -6.11 -11.80 13.22
C HIS A 4 -6.42 -12.59 11.95
N ASP A 5 -6.99 -11.91 10.95
CA ASP A 5 -6.88 -12.36 9.57
C ASP A 5 -5.41 -12.13 9.24
N PRO A 6 -4.55 -13.17 9.12
CA PRO A 6 -3.17 -12.96 8.76
C PRO A 6 -3.20 -12.62 7.27
N ARG A 7 -3.47 -11.34 6.96
CA ARG A 7 -3.34 -10.84 5.61
C ARG A 7 -2.01 -11.34 5.08
N PRO A 8 -1.98 -11.94 3.88
CA PRO A 8 -0.77 -12.54 3.34
C PRO A 8 0.40 -11.57 3.49
N GLN A 9 1.52 -12.02 4.08
CA GLN A 9 2.69 -11.18 4.23
C GLN A 9 3.13 -10.72 2.83
N LYS A 10 3.14 -9.41 2.62
CA LYS A 10 3.50 -8.83 1.33
C LYS A 10 5.01 -8.59 1.27
N ILE A 11 5.50 -8.42 0.05
CA ILE A 11 6.91 -8.12 -0.22
C ILE A 11 7.37 -6.84 0.49
N THR A 12 8.69 -6.70 0.64
CA THR A 12 9.29 -5.46 1.11
C THR A 12 9.29 -4.38 0.03
N PHE A 13 9.42 -3.11 0.45
CA PHE A 13 9.63 -1.99 -0.46
C PHE A 13 10.90 -2.15 -1.30
N GLY A 14 11.98 -2.70 -0.73
CA GLY A 14 13.19 -2.98 -1.49
C GLY A 14 12.96 -4.01 -2.58
N LYS A 15 12.19 -5.07 -2.27
CA LYS A 15 11.81 -6.08 -3.28
C LYS A 15 10.89 -5.49 -4.35
N MET A 16 10.00 -4.57 -3.98
CA MET A 16 9.11 -3.86 -4.91
C MET A 16 9.89 -2.99 -5.90
N ARG A 17 10.92 -2.27 -5.44
CA ARG A 17 11.76 -1.37 -6.27
C ARG A 17 12.88 -2.09 -7.02
N SER A 18 13.20 -3.32 -6.63
CA SER A 18 14.27 -4.12 -7.25
C SER A 18 14.07 -4.24 -8.76
N ASN A 19 15.18 -4.23 -9.52
CA ASN A 19 15.22 -4.41 -10.97
C ASN A 19 14.36 -3.39 -11.75
N GLY A 20 14.32 -2.13 -11.30
CA GLY A 20 13.52 -1.07 -11.93
C GLY A 20 12.02 -1.23 -11.68
N GLY A 21 11.65 -1.91 -10.60
CA GLY A 21 10.27 -2.04 -10.16
C GLY A 21 9.64 -0.71 -9.70
N PRO A 22 8.33 -0.69 -9.46
CA PRO A 22 7.61 0.53 -9.15
C PRO A 22 8.10 1.18 -7.84
N THR A 23 8.17 2.52 -7.85
CA THR A 23 8.41 3.35 -6.67
C THR A 23 7.11 3.97 -6.12
N GLY A 24 5.98 3.72 -6.78
CA GLY A 24 4.66 4.14 -6.32
C GLY A 24 3.90 3.01 -5.65
N ILE A 25 3.01 3.37 -4.71
CA ILE A 25 2.00 2.46 -4.15
C ILE A 25 0.60 3.00 -4.38
N LEU A 26 -0.33 2.06 -4.46
CA LEU A 26 -1.76 2.31 -4.40
C LEU A 26 -2.29 1.79 -3.06
N ILE A 27 -3.02 2.66 -2.37
CA ILE A 27 -3.67 2.37 -1.10
C ILE A 27 -5.17 2.37 -1.36
N SER A 28 -5.82 1.24 -1.16
CA SER A 28 -7.27 1.10 -1.30
C SER A 28 -7.90 0.56 -0.02
N ARG A 29 -9.21 0.72 0.13
CA ARG A 29 -9.94 0.15 1.26
C ARG A 29 -10.05 -1.37 1.12
N ALA A 30 -9.56 -2.09 2.14
CA ALA A 30 -9.56 -3.55 2.16
C ALA A 30 -10.97 -4.19 2.08
N ASP A 31 -12.01 -3.46 2.49
CA ASP A 31 -13.38 -3.97 2.53
C ASP A 31 -14.23 -3.64 1.29
N TYR A 32 -13.66 -3.01 0.25
CA TYR A 32 -14.30 -2.64 -1.04
C TYR A 32 -15.64 -1.87 -0.95
N ARG A 33 -16.13 -1.55 0.24
CA ARG A 33 -17.37 -0.78 0.48
C ARG A 33 -17.21 0.71 0.22
N CYS A 34 -16.00 1.13 -0.07
CA CYS A 34 -15.62 2.51 -0.25
C CYS A 34 -14.60 2.55 -1.38
N SER A 35 -15.02 3.01 -2.57
CA SER A 35 -14.23 3.02 -3.81
C SER A 35 -13.10 4.06 -3.79
N HIS A 36 -12.64 4.46 -2.61
CA HIS A 36 -11.54 5.40 -2.45
C HIS A 36 -10.21 4.67 -2.52
N LEU A 37 -9.37 5.14 -3.42
CA LEU A 37 -7.99 4.76 -3.56
C LEU A 37 -7.14 6.02 -3.61
N VAL A 38 -5.90 5.92 -3.15
CA VAL A 38 -4.91 6.99 -3.23
C VAL A 38 -3.63 6.39 -3.80
N ALA A 39 -3.05 7.07 -4.79
CA ALA A 39 -1.71 6.78 -5.27
C ALA A 39 -0.72 7.73 -4.59
N MET A 40 0.42 7.21 -4.14
CA MET A 40 1.51 8.02 -3.57
C MET A 40 2.88 7.38 -3.81
N SER A 41 3.94 8.17 -3.63
CA SER A 41 5.32 7.66 -3.65
C SER A 41 5.57 6.75 -2.44
N ALA A 42 6.37 5.71 -2.67
CA ALA A 42 6.85 4.75 -1.67
C ALA A 42 8.22 5.12 -1.07
N ASP A 43 8.79 6.26 -1.46
CA ASP A 43 10.14 6.67 -1.09
C ASP A 43 10.26 7.02 0.41
N TYR A 44 9.12 7.26 1.07
CA TYR A 44 9.05 7.52 2.51
C TYR A 44 9.31 6.29 3.39
N TRP A 45 9.31 5.09 2.82
CA TRP A 45 9.53 3.84 3.56
C TRP A 45 10.88 3.22 3.25
N SER A 46 11.50 2.65 4.29
CA SER A 46 12.74 1.88 4.15
C SER A 46 12.52 0.60 3.35
N ASP A 47 13.57 0.15 2.64
CA ASP A 47 13.56 -1.09 1.86
C ASP A 47 13.25 -2.35 2.67
N ALA A 48 13.50 -2.32 3.98
CA ALA A 48 13.21 -3.42 4.89
C ALA A 48 11.74 -3.51 5.30
N VAL A 49 10.97 -2.43 5.15
CA VAL A 49 9.55 -2.39 5.53
C VAL A 49 8.74 -3.19 4.53
N ARG A 50 7.77 -3.99 5.02
CA ARG A 50 6.82 -4.71 4.16
C ARG A 50 5.60 -3.87 3.87
N LEU A 51 5.01 -4.07 2.69
CA LEU A 51 3.74 -3.40 2.36
C LEU A 51 2.67 -3.73 3.41
N SER A 52 2.62 -4.97 3.91
CA SER A 52 1.66 -5.40 4.94
C SER A 52 1.84 -4.69 6.29
N ASP A 53 3.04 -4.22 6.61
CA ASP A 53 3.34 -3.59 7.90
C ASP A 53 2.69 -2.20 8.02
N ILE A 54 2.52 -1.52 6.89
CA ILE A 54 1.95 -0.16 6.83
C ILE A 54 0.44 -0.17 6.63
N GLU A 55 -0.13 -1.29 6.17
CA GLU A 55 -1.56 -1.38 5.90
C GLU A 55 -2.48 -1.06 7.10
N PRO A 56 -2.18 -1.45 8.36
CA PRO A 56 -3.00 -1.06 9.52
C PRO A 56 -2.96 0.44 9.83
N GLN A 57 -1.95 1.15 9.34
CA GLN A 57 -1.68 2.56 9.66
C GLN A 57 -2.60 3.52 8.91
N PHE A 58 -3.22 3.07 7.82
CA PHE A 58 -4.11 3.90 7.02
C PHE A 58 -5.53 3.95 7.57
N VAL A 59 -6.10 5.16 7.56
CA VAL A 59 -7.50 5.42 7.92
C VAL A 59 -8.20 6.13 6.79
N CYS A 60 -9.37 5.66 6.40
CA CYS A 60 -10.20 6.36 5.43
C CYS A 60 -10.75 7.64 6.05
N LYS A 61 -10.47 8.81 5.47
CA LYS A 61 -11.12 10.04 5.93
C LYS A 61 -12.62 10.06 5.64
N ALA A 62 -13.08 9.40 4.58
CA ALA A 62 -14.49 9.39 4.19
C ALA A 62 -15.35 8.46 5.07
N CYS A 63 -14.85 7.27 5.43
CA CYS A 63 -15.64 6.29 6.20
C CYS A 63 -15.09 5.99 7.60
N GLY A 64 -13.99 6.63 8.02
CA GLY A 64 -13.39 6.52 9.35
C GLY A 64 -12.73 5.17 9.68
N LYS A 65 -12.87 4.17 8.81
CA LYS A 65 -12.35 2.82 9.07
C LYS A 65 -10.83 2.77 8.92
N ARG A 66 -10.21 1.96 9.77
CA ARG A 66 -8.77 1.62 9.73
C ARG A 66 -8.49 0.47 8.77
N GLY A 67 -7.24 0.35 8.33
CA GLY A 67 -6.78 -0.70 7.44
C GLY A 67 -6.96 -0.38 5.96
N ALA A 68 -5.94 -0.71 5.17
CA ALA A 68 -5.96 -0.62 3.72
C ALA A 68 -5.37 -1.88 3.08
N ASP A 69 -5.64 -2.07 1.80
CA ASP A 69 -4.85 -2.92 0.93
C ASP A 69 -3.81 -2.03 0.25
N VAL A 70 -2.53 -2.35 0.47
CA VAL A 70 -1.40 -1.64 -0.16
C VAL A 70 -0.83 -2.51 -1.26
N ARG A 71 -0.74 -1.99 -2.48
CA ARG A 71 -0.19 -2.71 -3.63
C ARG A 71 0.75 -1.81 -4.43
N PRO A 72 1.72 -2.39 -5.17
CA PRO A 72 2.56 -1.59 -6.06
C PRO A 72 1.71 -0.89 -7.11
N ASN A 73 2.00 0.38 -7.36
CA ASN A 73 1.35 1.13 -8.43
C ASN A 73 2.18 1.04 -9.71
N PHE A 74 1.72 0.22 -10.66
CA PHE A 74 2.32 0.06 -11.98
C PHE A 74 1.79 1.09 -13.00
N ALA A 75 0.83 1.93 -12.61
CA ALA A 75 0.37 3.03 -13.45
C ALA A 75 1.43 4.14 -13.46
N ALA A 76 2.44 3.90 -14.31
CA ALA A 76 3.44 4.83 -14.81
C ALA A 76 4.52 5.33 -13.83
N ALA A 77 5.69 4.69 -13.92
CA ALA A 77 7.00 5.34 -13.94
C ALA A 77 7.15 6.35 -15.13
N GLN A 78 6.06 7.04 -15.50
CA GLN A 78 5.94 7.85 -16.71
C GLN A 78 5.00 9.02 -16.45
N LYS A 79 5.36 9.85 -15.46
CA LYS A 79 5.12 11.29 -15.52
C LYS A 79 6.39 11.99 -15.04
N GLY A 80 7.42 11.91 -15.90
CA GLY A 80 8.40 12.98 -15.97
C GLY A 80 7.66 14.26 -16.34
N ARG A 81 8.02 15.33 -15.63
CA ARG A 81 7.55 16.71 -15.82
C ARG A 81 7.65 17.15 -17.28
#